data_AF-A0A7S3MEW3-F1
#
_entry.id   AF-A0A7S3MEW3-F1
#
_cell.length_a   1.000
_cell.length_b   1.000
_cell.length_c   1.000
_cell.angle_alpha   90.00
_cell.angle_beta   90.00
_cell.angle_gamma   90.00
#
_symmetry.space_group_name_H-M   'P 1'
#
loop_
_entity.id
_entity.type
_entity.pdbx_description
1 polymer ?
#
loop_
_entity_poly.entity_id
_entity_poly.type
_entity_poly.pdbx_seq_one_letter_code
_entity_poly.pdbx_strand_id
1 'polypeptide(L)'
;ESVHGCTEAHCDFMRYLLELTLVEIKMVKYLPSHVAASCALLSNKLLRKKPAWGADAVNHTDLTEHQLKDCVRDICGLLENAESSSLQAVRKKYSQPKYHEVAKFVISPAGGPKGAAEARASSKPPGADAGA
;
A
#
# COMPACT_ATOMS: atom_id res chain seq x y z
N GLU A 1 -14.60 -22.10 1.74
CA GLU A 1 -14.13 -21.46 2.99
C GLU A 1 -12.87 -20.65 2.67
N SER A 2 -12.96 -19.33 2.65
CA SER A 2 -11.84 -18.45 2.29
C SER A 2 -11.25 -17.84 3.57
N VAL A 3 -10.20 -18.48 4.08
CA VAL A 3 -9.56 -18.21 5.39
C VAL A 3 -8.77 -16.89 5.43
N HIS A 4 -8.61 -16.15 4.34
CA HIS A 4 -7.71 -15.00 4.34
C HIS A 4 -8.46 -13.71 3.96
N GLY A 5 -8.88 -12.94 4.96
CA GLY A 5 -9.49 -11.61 4.77
C GLY A 5 -8.56 -10.55 4.15
N CYS A 6 -7.47 -10.94 3.49
CA CYS A 6 -6.47 -10.08 2.85
C CYS A 6 -6.53 -10.26 1.32
N THR A 7 -6.80 -9.18 0.58
CA THR A 7 -6.77 -9.20 -0.88
C THR A 7 -5.35 -9.17 -1.41
N GLU A 8 -5.13 -9.59 -2.66
CA GLU A 8 -3.81 -9.51 -3.30
C GLU A 8 -3.28 -8.07 -3.35
N ALA A 9 -4.15 -7.11 -3.64
CA ALA A 9 -3.82 -5.68 -3.58
C ALA A 9 -3.36 -5.24 -2.19
N HIS A 10 -3.92 -5.80 -1.11
CA HIS A 10 -3.46 -5.49 0.25
C HIS A 10 -2.06 -6.08 0.50
N CYS A 11 -1.80 -7.31 0.04
CA CYS A 11 -0.46 -7.91 0.10
C CYS A 11 0.56 -7.07 -0.68
N ASP A 12 0.23 -6.61 -1.89
CA ASP A 12 1.10 -5.75 -2.68
C ASP A 12 1.34 -4.40 -2.00
N PHE A 13 0.32 -3.83 -1.36
CA PHE A 13 0.50 -2.60 -0.60
C PHE A 13 1.42 -2.81 0.61
N MET A 14 1.30 -3.92 1.34
CA MET A 14 2.24 -4.24 2.42
C MET A 14 3.67 -4.41 1.92
N ARG A 15 3.87 -5.11 0.79
CA ARG A 15 5.21 -5.27 0.18
C ARG A 15 5.77 -3.94 -0.32
N TYR A 16 4.93 -3.07 -0.86
CA TYR A 16 5.32 -1.72 -1.24
C TYR A 16 5.87 -0.94 -0.05
N LEU A 17 5.13 -0.90 1.07
CA LEU A 17 5.60 -0.25 2.30
C LEU A 17 6.92 -0.85 2.78
N LEU A 18 7.03 -2.18 2.78
CA LEU A 18 8.23 -2.88 3.20
C LEU A 18 9.43 -2.54 2.29
N GLU A 19 9.27 -2.54 0.97
CA GLU A 19 10.35 -2.16 0.06
C GLU A 19 10.75 -0.69 0.14
N LEU A 20 9.83 0.22 0.50
CA LEU A 20 10.21 1.60 0.82
C LEU A 20 11.15 1.67 2.02
N THR A 21 10.97 0.80 3.02
CA THR A 21 11.87 0.77 4.19
C THR A 21 13.25 0.23 3.86
N LEU A 22 13.36 -0.70 2.91
CA LEU A 22 14.63 -1.33 2.54
C LEU A 22 15.61 -0.35 1.87
N VAL A 23 15.08 0.63 1.15
CA VAL A 23 15.91 1.63 0.45
C VAL A 23 16.29 2.81 1.34
N GLU A 24 15.85 2.82 2.60
CA GLU A 24 15.97 3.95 3.53
C GLU A 24 16.80 3.58 4.76
N ILE A 25 18.03 4.10 4.80
CA ILE A 25 19.01 3.74 5.84
C ILE A 25 18.51 3.99 7.27
N LYS A 26 17.65 4.99 7.49
CA LYS A 26 17.09 5.29 8.82
C LYS A 26 16.25 4.16 9.40
N MET A 27 15.76 3.23 8.56
CA MET A 27 14.94 2.11 8.99
C MET A 27 15.74 0.96 9.60
N VAL A 28 17.07 0.93 9.44
CA VAL A 28 17.93 -0.13 10.00
C VAL A 28 17.96 -0.17 11.53
N LYS A 29 17.44 0.88 12.19
CA LYS A 29 17.28 0.93 13.65
C LYS A 29 16.18 0.01 14.17
N TYR A 30 15.30 -0.49 13.30
CA TYR A 30 14.21 -1.40 13.67
C TYR A 30 14.53 -2.84 13.31
N LEU A 31 14.02 -3.79 14.10
CA LEU A 31 14.09 -5.21 13.77
C LEU A 31 13.22 -5.53 12.54
N PRO A 32 13.62 -6.48 11.67
CA PRO A 32 12.83 -6.86 10.49
C PRO A 32 11.39 -7.30 10.83
N SER A 33 11.20 -8.06 11.92
CA SER A 33 9.87 -8.46 12.40
C SER A 33 9.01 -7.26 12.81
N HIS A 34 9.63 -6.26 13.45
CA HIS A 34 8.96 -5.04 13.88
C HIS A 34 8.53 -4.19 12.68
N VAL A 35 9.40 -4.05 11.66
CA VAL A 35 9.05 -3.37 10.40
C VAL A 35 7.90 -4.07 9.69
N ALA A 36 7.93 -5.41 9.61
CA ALA A 36 6.87 -6.19 8.96
C ALA A 36 5.51 -6.00 9.68
N ALA A 37 5.50 -6.07 11.02
CA ALA A 37 4.31 -5.82 11.83
C ALA A 37 3.80 -4.37 11.66
N SER A 38 4.68 -3.38 11.65
CA SER A 38 4.31 -1.97 11.41
C SER A 38 3.75 -1.75 9.99
N CYS A 39 4.28 -2.40 8.97
CA CYS A 39 3.74 -2.34 7.61
C CYS A 39 2.31 -2.90 7.55
N ALA A 40 2.07 -4.06 8.18
CA ALA A 40 0.75 -4.68 8.26
C ALA A 40 -0.27 -3.82 9.05
N LEU A 41 0.18 -3.24 10.16
CA LEU A 41 -0.64 -2.30 10.93
C LEU A 41 -0.99 -1.06 10.11
N LEU A 42 0.00 -0.44 9.46
CA LEU A 42 -0.20 0.76 8.65
C LEU A 42 -1.12 0.49 7.46
N SER A 43 -0.91 -0.62 6.74
CA SER A 43 -1.75 -0.99 5.60
C SER A 43 -3.19 -1.22 6.03
N ASN A 44 -3.43 -1.90 7.15
CA ASN A 44 -4.75 -2.09 7.72
C ASN A 44 -5.43 -0.75 8.06
N LYS A 45 -4.69 0.19 8.69
CA LYS A 45 -5.20 1.52 9.03
C LYS A 45 -5.61 2.32 7.79
N LEU A 46 -4.76 2.33 6.77
CA LEU A 46 -4.99 3.08 5.53
C LEU A 46 -6.14 2.49 4.70
N LEU A 47 -6.29 1.17 4.71
CA LEU A 47 -7.41 0.46 4.08
C LEU A 47 -8.66 0.37 4.97
N ARG A 48 -8.67 1.09 6.11
CA ARG A 48 -9.81 1.16 7.05
C ARG A 48 -10.29 -0.21 7.55
N LYS A 49 -9.40 -1.19 7.63
CA LYS A 49 -9.70 -2.51 8.18
C LYS A 49 -9.82 -2.43 9.70
N LYS A 50 -10.85 -3.08 10.25
CA LYS A 50 -11.13 -3.12 11.69
C LYS A 50 -11.24 -4.56 12.17
N PRO A 51 -10.55 -4.93 13.27
CA PRO A 51 -9.52 -4.14 13.95
C PRO A 51 -8.27 -3.98 13.06
N ALA A 52 -7.57 -2.85 13.15
CA ALA A 52 -6.33 -2.65 12.39
C ALA A 52 -5.15 -3.43 13.02
N TRP A 53 -5.21 -3.61 14.34
CA TRP A 53 -4.37 -4.50 15.13
C TRP A 53 -5.29 -5.23 16.12
N GLY A 54 -5.52 -6.52 15.89
CA GLY A 54 -6.43 -7.34 16.71
C GLY A 54 -5.68 -8.21 17.73
N ALA A 55 -6.44 -8.91 18.58
CA ALA A 55 -5.88 -9.85 19.55
C ALA A 55 -5.02 -10.92 18.86
N ASP A 56 -5.44 -11.45 17.71
CA ASP A 56 -4.67 -12.45 16.95
C ASP A 56 -3.29 -11.91 16.53
N ALA A 57 -3.23 -10.65 16.08
CA ALA A 57 -1.97 -10.02 15.71
C ALA A 57 -1.03 -9.89 16.90
N VAL A 58 -1.55 -9.53 18.08
CA VAL A 58 -0.77 -9.48 19.32
C VAL A 58 -0.32 -10.89 19.73
N ASN A 59 -1.21 -11.88 19.70
CA ASN A 59 -0.93 -13.26 20.11
C ASN A 59 0.14 -13.93 19.24
N HIS A 60 0.24 -13.57 17.96
CA HIS A 60 1.25 -14.14 17.05
C HIS A 60 2.57 -13.39 17.02
N THR A 61 2.61 -12.14 17.48
CA THR A 61 3.80 -11.27 17.35
C THR A 61 4.38 -10.79 18.67
N ASP A 62 3.61 -10.90 19.76
CA ASP A 62 3.88 -10.29 21.06
C ASP A 62 4.09 -8.76 21.00
N LEU A 63 3.59 -8.10 19.94
CA LEU A 63 3.68 -6.66 19.73
C LEU A 63 2.32 -6.00 19.86
N THR A 64 2.26 -4.97 20.71
CA THR A 64 1.12 -4.07 20.84
C THR A 64 1.19 -2.95 19.80
N GLU A 65 0.04 -2.36 19.48
CA GLU A 65 -0.02 -1.18 18.61
C GLU A 65 0.86 -0.02 19.14
N HIS A 66 0.96 0.13 20.47
CA HIS A 66 1.81 1.14 21.09
C HIS A 66 3.30 0.91 20.79
N GLN A 67 3.77 -0.35 20.88
CA GLN A 67 5.17 -0.68 20.56
C GLN A 67 5.51 -0.41 19.10
N LEU A 68 4.55 -0.53 18.18
CA LEU A 68 4.75 -0.31 16.75
C LEU A 68 4.68 1.16 16.33
N LYS A 69 4.24 2.07 17.22
CA LYS A 69 3.84 3.44 16.89
C LYS A 69 4.93 4.24 16.17
N ASP A 70 6.17 4.16 16.65
CA ASP A 70 7.26 4.95 16.10
C ASP A 70 7.71 4.44 14.73
N CYS A 71 7.78 3.12 14.56
CA CYS A 71 8.09 2.51 13.27
C CYS A 71 6.99 2.80 12.24
N VAL A 72 5.71 2.71 12.63
CA VAL A 72 4.56 3.09 11.78
C VAL A 72 4.66 4.55 11.33
N ARG A 73 5.04 5.46 12.24
CA ARG A 73 5.21 6.89 11.93
C ARG A 73 6.31 7.11 10.90
N ASP A 74 7.45 6.45 11.07
CA ASP A 74 8.57 6.57 10.15
C ASP A 74 8.22 6.03 8.76
N ILE A 75 7.51 4.89 8.68
CA ILE A 75 7.02 4.31 7.42
C ILE A 75 6.00 5.25 6.75
N CYS A 76 5.09 5.85 7.52
CA CYS A 76 4.13 6.83 7.01
C CYS A 76 4.84 8.01 6.36
N GLY A 77 5.89 8.54 7.02
CA GLY A 77 6.72 9.60 6.46
C GLY A 77 7.45 9.19 5.18
N LEU A 78 7.89 7.93 5.06
CA LEU A 78 8.46 7.41 3.81
C LEU A 78 7.42 7.37 2.69
N LEU A 79 6.22 6.89 3.00
CA LEU A 79 5.11 6.80 2.06
C LEU A 79 4.66 8.17 1.54
N GLU A 80 4.55 9.17 2.42
CA GLU A 80 4.21 10.56 2.06
C GLU A 80 5.25 11.20 1.15
N ASN A 81 6.54 10.92 1.38
CA ASN A 81 7.64 11.45 0.59
C ASN A 81 7.98 10.59 -0.64
N ALA A 82 7.28 9.47 -0.86
CA ALA A 82 7.62 8.52 -1.91
C ALA A 82 7.52 9.12 -3.32
N GLU A 83 6.67 10.13 -3.53
CA GLU A 83 6.54 10.81 -4.82
C GLU A 83 7.65 11.83 -5.09
N SER A 84 8.17 12.48 -4.05
CA SER A 84 9.22 13.51 -4.15
C SER A 84 10.64 12.97 -3.92
N SER A 85 10.79 11.76 -3.40
CA SER A 85 12.09 11.12 -3.16
C SER A 85 12.87 10.90 -4.46
N SER A 86 14.20 10.96 -4.39
CA SER A 86 15.09 10.58 -5.51
C SER A 86 15.04 9.07 -5.80
N LEU A 87 14.67 8.25 -4.82
CA LEU A 87 14.64 6.78 -4.90
C LEU A 87 13.32 6.27 -5.50
N GLN A 88 13.11 6.51 -6.79
CA GLN A 88 11.83 6.22 -7.46
C GLN A 88 11.62 4.75 -7.90
N ALA A 89 12.62 3.88 -7.81
CA ALA A 89 12.53 2.52 -8.37
C ALA A 89 11.39 1.69 -7.76
N VAL A 90 11.23 1.73 -6.44
CA VAL A 90 10.18 1.00 -5.70
C VAL A 90 8.80 1.54 -6.07
N ARG A 91 8.61 2.86 -6.06
CA ARG A 91 7.34 3.49 -6.45
C ARG A 91 6.96 3.14 -7.89
N LYS A 92 7.91 3.18 -8.83
CA LYS A 92 7.70 2.81 -10.24
C LYS A 92 7.32 1.34 -10.40
N LYS A 93 7.90 0.43 -9.61
CA LYS A 93 7.53 -0.99 -9.56
C LYS A 93 6.06 -1.14 -9.18
N TYR A 94 5.66 -0.60 -8.02
CA TYR A 94 4.31 -0.76 -7.47
C TYR A 94 3.24 0.16 -8.08
N SER A 95 3.62 1.02 -9.04
CA SER A 95 2.68 1.77 -9.89
C SER A 95 2.20 0.99 -11.11
N GLN A 96 2.74 -0.21 -11.36
CA GLN A 96 2.37 -1.04 -12.50
C GLN A 96 1.05 -1.79 -12.22
N PRO A 97 0.21 -2.02 -13.24
CA PRO A 97 -1.05 -2.76 -13.09
C PRO A 97 -0.90 -4.15 -12.46
N LYS A 98 0.22 -4.83 -12.71
CA LYS A 98 0.50 -6.15 -12.12
C LYS A 98 0.64 -6.16 -10.60
N TYR A 99 0.82 -4.99 -9.98
CA TYR A 99 0.85 -4.79 -8.53
C TYR A 99 -0.32 -3.94 -8.06
N HIS A 100 -1.45 -4.02 -8.75
CA HIS A 100 -2.69 -3.32 -8.40
C HIS A 100 -2.56 -1.80 -8.27
N GLU A 101 -1.50 -1.22 -8.84
CA GLU A 101 -1.18 0.21 -8.80
C GLU A 101 -1.18 0.79 -7.37
N VAL A 102 -0.85 -0.02 -6.37
CA VAL A 102 -0.95 0.32 -4.93
C VAL A 102 -0.13 1.55 -4.54
N ALA A 103 0.93 1.88 -5.30
CA ALA A 103 1.72 3.08 -5.10
C ALA A 103 0.97 4.39 -5.41
N LYS A 104 -0.21 4.30 -6.05
CA LYS A 104 -1.09 5.42 -6.39
C LYS A 104 -2.26 5.58 -5.41
N PHE A 105 -2.33 4.79 -4.34
CA PHE A 105 -3.38 4.92 -3.35
C PHE A 105 -3.37 6.32 -2.73
N VAL A 106 -4.50 7.03 -2.85
CA VAL A 106 -4.65 8.35 -2.23
C VAL A 106 -4.83 8.17 -0.73
N ILE A 107 -3.86 8.63 0.03
CA ILE A 107 -3.90 8.66 1.49
C ILE A 107 -4.66 9.92 1.88
N SER A 108 -5.96 9.80 2.14
CA SER A 108 -6.72 10.93 2.67
C SER A 108 -6.82 10.82 4.20
N PRO A 109 -6.42 11.85 4.97
CA PRO A 109 -6.51 11.83 6.43
C PRO A 109 -7.95 11.64 6.94
N ALA A 110 -8.97 11.96 6.11
CA ALA A 110 -10.39 11.82 6.44
C ALA A 110 -11.23 11.03 5.40
N GLY A 111 -10.62 10.29 4.47
CA GLY A 111 -11.33 9.53 3.45
C GLY A 111 -10.47 8.36 2.95
N GLY A 112 -11.06 7.17 2.84
CA GLY A 112 -10.34 5.99 2.34
C GLY A 112 -9.81 6.18 0.91
N PRO A 113 -8.94 5.28 0.42
CA PRO A 113 -8.45 5.34 -0.95
C PRO A 113 -9.63 5.21 -1.91
N LYS A 114 -9.84 6.23 -2.75
CA LYS A 114 -10.68 6.10 -3.94
C LYS A 114 -9.81 5.44 -5.01
N GLY A 115 -9.96 4.12 -5.15
CA GLY A 115 -9.43 3.38 -6.29
C GLY A 115 -10.03 3.91 -7.58
N ALA A 116 -9.20 3.96 -8.63
CA ALA A 116 -9.55 4.42 -9.95
C ALA A 116 -10.85 3.77 -10.46
N ALA A 117 -11.86 4.60 -10.71
CA ALA A 117 -13.06 4.19 -11.41
C ALA A 117 -12.73 3.90 -12.88
N GLU A 118 -13.27 2.77 -13.34
CA GLU A 118 -13.41 2.29 -14.72
C GLU A 118 -13.04 3.26 -15.85
N ALA A 119 -11.96 2.93 -16.57
CA ALA A 119 -11.76 3.36 -17.93
C ALA A 119 -11.66 2.13 -18.84
N ARG A 120 -12.81 1.57 -19.24
CA ARG A 120 -12.87 0.76 -20.47
C ARG A 120 -14.21 0.92 -21.18
N ALA A 121 -14.33 2.01 -21.93
CA ALA A 121 -15.17 2.07 -23.12
C ALA A 121 -14.43 2.85 -24.20
N SER A 122 -13.62 2.15 -25.01
CA SER A 122 -13.23 2.63 -26.33
C SER A 122 -13.90 1.75 -27.37
N SER A 123 -15.15 2.05 -27.65
CA SER A 123 -15.80 1.66 -28.89
C SER A 123 -15.48 2.77 -29.91
N LYS A 124 -14.51 2.52 -30.78
CA LYS A 124 -14.21 3.40 -31.93
C LYS A 124 -15.31 3.18 -32.99
N PRO A 125 -16.06 4.19 -33.42
CA PRO A 125 -16.88 4.05 -34.63
C PRO A 125 -15.98 4.19 -35.87
N PRO A 126 -16.22 3.42 -36.96
CA PRO A 126 -15.55 3.64 -38.23
C PRO A 126 -16.07 4.93 -38.86
N GLY A 127 -15.15 5.81 -39.22
CA GLY A 127 -15.43 7.01 -40.00
C GLY A 127 -15.72 6.66 -41.46
N ALA A 128 -16.84 7.23 -41.93
CA ALA A 128 -17.03 7.96 -43.18
C ALA A 128 -16.32 7.51 -44.48
N ASP A 129 -17.18 7.26 -45.46
CA ASP A 129 -17.17 7.83 -46.81
C ASP A 129 -16.22 7.24 -47.87
N ALA A 130 -16.82 6.69 -48.94
CA ALA A 130 -16.59 7.15 -50.32
C ALA A 130 -17.36 6.26 -51.33
N GLY A 131 -18.21 6.90 -52.13
CA GLY A 131 -18.15 6.71 -53.59
C GLY A 131 -19.34 6.07 -54.31
N ALA A 132 -19.97 6.91 -55.13
CA ALA A 132 -20.80 6.66 -56.32
C ALA A 132 -22.27 6.24 -56.12
#